data_AF-A0A370I3N8-F1
#
_entry.id   AF-A0A370I3N8-F1
#
_cell.length_a   1.000
_cell.length_b   1.000
_cell.length_c   1.000
_cell.angle_alpha   90.00
_cell.angle_beta   90.00
_cell.angle_gamma   90.00
#
_symmetry.space_group_name_H-M   'P 1'
#
loop_
_entity.id
_entity.type
_entity.pdbx_description
1 polymer ?
#
loop_
_entity_poly.entity_id
_entity_poly.type
_entity_poly.pdbx_seq_one_letter_code
_entity_poly.pdbx_strand_id
1 'polypeptide(L)'
;MRWTCCAVRESLRAAVFAGAALVLVVLIVALGWAYPPRASVIATDRLGPDANEPIADYLARAKLSLSGTDSDDHWALASFTTGITPDRIPDHTDGLRIAQVLHHVPLDRVLTPVLTFPVPAGDQAAIATASSAAATLDHTPPLDDRAARIAKVSATRLRSGCPCTIALILRGRLNQLRALSSHNDIRSIEALPADAGIFAVTPLLPEYTDRAAPGPDDGPIPEN
;
A
#
# COMPACT_ATOMS: atom_id res chain seq x y z
N MET A 1 48.91 -57.28 -15.96
CA MET A 1 48.76 -55.95 -16.60
C MET A 1 47.27 -55.59 -16.70
N ARG A 2 46.70 -54.77 -15.80
CA ARG A 2 45.39 -54.05 -15.98
C ARG A 2 44.83 -53.30 -14.74
N TRP A 3 45.66 -52.84 -13.78
CA TRP A 3 45.14 -52.16 -12.57
C TRP A 3 45.51 -50.68 -12.42
N THR A 4 46.38 -50.14 -13.27
CA THR A 4 46.79 -48.71 -13.24
C THR A 4 45.92 -47.77 -14.07
N CYS A 5 44.99 -48.29 -14.89
CA CYS A 5 44.22 -47.47 -15.85
C CYS A 5 42.93 -46.85 -15.27
N CYS A 6 42.39 -47.38 -14.16
CA CYS A 6 41.16 -46.85 -13.55
C CYS A 6 41.40 -45.59 -12.71
N ALA A 7 42.43 -45.56 -11.87
CA ALA A 7 42.69 -44.44 -10.95
C ALA A 7 43.09 -43.14 -11.68
N VAL A 8 43.84 -43.23 -12.78
CA VAL A 8 44.25 -42.06 -13.59
C VAL A 8 43.04 -41.42 -14.30
N ARG A 9 42.03 -42.21 -14.66
CA ARG A 9 40.83 -41.73 -15.34
C ARG A 9 39.90 -40.98 -14.38
N GLU A 10 39.95 -41.29 -13.09
CA GLU A 10 39.16 -40.65 -12.04
C GLU A 10 39.77 -39.30 -11.61
N SER A 11 41.10 -39.23 -11.47
CA SER A 11 41.81 -37.98 -11.21
C SER A 11 41.74 -36.99 -12.39
N LEU A 12 41.78 -37.48 -13.63
CA LEU A 12 41.54 -36.66 -14.83
C LEU A 12 40.12 -36.08 -14.86
N ARG A 13 39.11 -36.86 -14.48
CA ARG A 13 37.71 -36.38 -14.39
C ARG A 13 37.57 -35.32 -13.31
N ALA A 14 38.13 -35.55 -12.13
CA ALA A 14 38.11 -34.57 -11.04
C ALA A 14 38.80 -33.26 -11.41
N ALA A 15 39.94 -33.32 -12.11
CA ALA A 15 40.65 -32.14 -12.61
C ALA A 15 39.84 -31.38 -13.66
N VAL A 16 39.16 -32.09 -14.57
CA VAL A 16 38.27 -31.48 -15.58
C VAL A 16 37.06 -30.82 -14.92
N PHE A 17 36.44 -31.45 -13.92
CA PHE A 17 35.33 -30.85 -13.17
C PHE A 17 35.77 -29.62 -12.38
N ALA A 18 36.93 -29.67 -11.73
CA ALA A 18 37.49 -28.52 -11.02
C ALA A 18 37.80 -27.36 -11.96
N GLY A 19 38.39 -27.65 -13.14
CA GLY A 19 38.64 -26.65 -14.17
C GLY A 19 37.35 -26.03 -14.72
N ALA A 20 36.34 -26.86 -15.02
CA ALA A 20 35.04 -26.39 -15.48
C ALA A 20 34.32 -25.53 -14.44
N ALA A 21 34.39 -25.92 -13.16
CA ALA A 21 33.83 -25.14 -12.05
C ALA A 21 34.52 -23.78 -11.92
N LEU A 22 35.85 -23.74 -12.01
CA LEU A 22 36.61 -22.48 -11.97
C LEU A 22 36.22 -21.56 -13.13
N VAL A 23 36.15 -22.09 -14.36
CA VAL A 23 35.72 -21.33 -15.54
C VAL A 23 34.30 -20.80 -15.37
N LEU A 24 33.38 -21.60 -14.85
CA LEU A 24 32.02 -21.18 -14.57
C LEU A 24 31.96 -20.04 -13.55
N VAL A 25 32.73 -20.14 -12.45
CA VAL A 25 32.82 -19.08 -11.44
C VAL A 25 33.36 -17.78 -12.04
N VAL A 26 34.44 -17.86 -12.82
CA VAL A 26 35.02 -16.68 -13.50
C VAL A 26 34.02 -16.07 -14.48
N LEU A 27 33.28 -16.88 -15.23
CA LEU A 27 32.21 -16.42 -16.11
C LEU A 27 31.10 -15.72 -15.32
N ILE A 28 30.62 -16.30 -14.22
CA ILE A 28 29.57 -15.69 -13.39
C ILE A 28 30.03 -14.33 -12.86
N VAL A 29 31.26 -14.23 -12.36
CA VAL A 29 31.81 -12.98 -11.84
C VAL A 29 31.97 -11.94 -12.96
N ALA A 30 32.50 -12.35 -14.11
CA ALA A 30 32.67 -11.46 -15.27
C ALA A 30 31.32 -10.98 -15.83
N LEU A 31 30.32 -11.85 -15.92
CA LEU A 31 28.96 -11.48 -16.31
C LEU A 31 28.30 -10.57 -15.28
N GLY A 32 28.47 -10.82 -13.98
CA GLY A 32 27.92 -9.97 -12.92
C GLY A 32 28.55 -8.56 -12.92
N TRP A 33 29.82 -8.45 -13.31
CA TRP A 33 30.50 -7.16 -13.44
C TRP A 33 30.12 -6.42 -14.73
N ALA A 34 30.04 -7.12 -15.86
CA ALA A 34 29.69 -6.52 -17.16
C ALA A 34 28.18 -6.21 -17.31
N TYR A 35 27.33 -6.98 -16.63
CA TYR A 35 25.88 -6.84 -16.62
C TYR A 35 25.41 -6.78 -15.17
N PRO A 36 25.60 -5.63 -14.48
CA PRO A 36 25.08 -5.47 -13.14
C PRO A 36 23.57 -5.79 -13.15
N PRO A 37 23.07 -6.59 -12.19
CA PRO A 37 21.64 -6.89 -12.13
C PRO A 37 20.89 -5.56 -12.08
N ARG A 38 19.93 -5.39 -12.99
CA ARG A 38 19.06 -4.20 -13.00
C ARG A 38 18.47 -4.09 -11.59
N ALA A 39 18.53 -2.91 -10.98
CA ALA A 39 17.90 -2.66 -9.70
C ALA A 39 16.48 -3.22 -9.75
N SER A 40 16.16 -4.12 -8.82
CA SER A 40 14.83 -4.70 -8.72
C SER A 40 13.82 -3.55 -8.55
N VAL A 41 12.82 -3.46 -9.42
CA VAL A 41 11.72 -2.49 -9.34
C VAL A 41 10.72 -2.85 -8.21
N ILE A 42 11.20 -3.55 -7.18
CA ILE A 42 10.49 -3.63 -5.91
C ILE A 42 10.85 -2.32 -5.21
N ALA A 43 10.08 -1.28 -5.50
CA ALA A 43 10.11 -0.09 -4.68
C ALA A 43 9.66 -0.52 -3.28
N THR A 44 10.60 -0.51 -2.33
CA THR A 44 10.37 -0.86 -0.92
C THR A 44 9.50 0.16 -0.21
N ASP A 45 9.21 1.28 -0.86
CA ASP A 45 8.43 2.37 -0.31
C ASP A 45 6.96 1.96 -0.19
N ARG A 46 6.47 2.03 1.05
CA ARG A 46 5.12 1.62 1.42
C ARG A 46 4.56 2.62 2.40
N LEU A 47 3.31 3.02 2.18
CA LEU A 47 2.54 3.81 3.12
C LEU A 47 1.55 2.89 3.83
N GLY A 48 1.45 3.01 5.15
CA GLY A 48 0.52 2.26 5.97
C GLY A 48 1.13 1.35 7.01
N PRO A 49 0.30 0.78 7.91
CA PRO A 49 0.76 -0.23 8.85
C PRO A 49 1.17 -1.53 8.15
N ASP A 50 2.20 -2.20 8.65
CA ASP A 50 2.56 -3.56 8.26
C ASP A 50 1.47 -4.55 8.72
N ALA A 51 1.42 -5.72 8.06
CA ALA A 51 0.52 -6.79 8.48
C ALA A 51 0.77 -7.17 9.94
N ASN A 52 -0.28 -7.13 10.76
CA ASN A 52 -0.25 -7.43 12.19
C ASN A 52 0.62 -6.47 13.04
N GLU A 53 1.04 -5.31 12.50
CA GLU A 53 1.76 -4.28 13.27
C GLU A 53 0.88 -3.76 14.41
N PRO A 54 1.40 -3.62 15.65
CA PRO A 54 0.71 -2.87 16.70
C PRO A 54 0.43 -1.45 16.25
N ILE A 55 -0.81 -0.98 16.41
CA ILE A 55 -1.18 0.35 15.90
C ILE A 55 -0.43 1.47 16.61
N ALA A 56 -0.10 1.30 17.89
CA ALA A 56 0.75 2.25 18.61
C ALA A 56 2.13 2.43 17.93
N ASP A 57 2.75 1.34 17.47
CA ASP A 57 4.05 1.37 16.80
C ASP A 57 3.94 2.04 15.43
N TYR A 58 2.87 1.72 14.68
CA TYR A 58 2.57 2.38 13.41
C TYR A 58 2.42 3.90 13.58
N LEU A 59 1.61 4.35 14.56
CA LEU A 59 1.38 5.76 14.79
C LEU A 59 2.67 6.51 15.20
N ALA A 60 3.52 5.87 15.99
CA ALA A 60 4.82 6.42 16.35
C ALA A 60 5.75 6.55 15.12
N ARG A 61 5.79 5.52 14.27
CA ARG A 61 6.55 5.50 13.01
C ARG A 61 6.06 6.54 12.01
N ALA A 62 4.75 6.65 11.82
CA ALA A 62 4.12 7.65 10.98
C ALA A 62 4.49 9.07 11.46
N LYS A 63 4.37 9.34 12.76
CA LYS A 63 4.80 10.64 13.33
C LYS A 63 6.29 10.92 13.11
N LEU A 64 7.15 9.90 13.25
CA LEU A 64 8.59 10.03 13.03
C LEU A 64 8.92 10.33 11.56
N SER A 65 8.13 9.82 10.60
CA SER A 65 8.34 10.10 9.18
C SER A 65 8.22 11.59 8.80
N LEU A 66 7.54 12.37 9.65
CA LEU A 66 7.41 13.82 9.51
C LEU A 66 8.56 14.59 10.16
N SER A 67 9.52 13.89 10.77
CA SER A 67 10.71 14.50 11.35
C SER A 67 11.68 14.88 10.24
N GLY A 68 11.91 16.18 10.09
CA GLY A 68 12.69 16.73 9.00
C GLY A 68 12.42 18.21 8.81
N THR A 69 13.33 18.87 8.11
CA THR A 69 13.26 20.30 7.81
C THR A 69 13.61 20.60 6.36
N ASP A 70 13.70 19.58 5.51
CA ASP A 70 13.82 19.82 4.09
C ASP A 70 12.54 20.49 3.55
N SER A 71 12.66 21.01 2.33
CA SER A 71 11.61 21.76 1.64
C SER A 71 11.07 21.02 0.44
N ASP A 72 11.43 19.74 0.27
CA ASP A 72 10.99 18.95 -0.86
C ASP A 72 9.55 18.48 -0.65
N ASP A 73 8.87 18.14 -1.75
CA ASP A 73 7.55 17.55 -1.65
C ASP A 73 7.65 16.05 -1.35
N HIS A 74 6.74 15.55 -0.52
CA HIS A 74 6.63 14.15 -0.14
C HIS A 74 5.27 13.59 -0.49
N TRP A 75 5.25 12.32 -0.91
CA TRP A 75 4.01 11.55 -0.92
C TRP A 75 3.65 11.18 0.50
N ALA A 76 2.40 11.41 0.88
CA ALA A 76 1.94 11.14 2.23
C ALA A 76 0.57 10.45 2.25
N LEU A 77 0.38 9.57 3.22
CA LEU A 77 -0.90 8.96 3.55
C LEU A 77 -1.47 9.68 4.78
N ALA A 78 -2.60 10.35 4.60
CA ALA A 78 -3.42 10.88 5.69
C ALA A 78 -4.55 9.88 5.98
N SER A 79 -4.56 9.26 7.15
CA SER A 79 -5.62 8.32 7.58
C SER A 79 -6.53 8.99 8.60
N PHE A 80 -7.84 8.85 8.42
CA PHE A 80 -8.82 9.46 9.32
C PHE A 80 -9.14 8.58 10.54
N THR A 81 -9.53 9.22 11.64
CA THR A 81 -9.96 8.56 12.88
C THR A 81 -11.25 7.77 12.65
N THR A 82 -12.17 8.38 11.92
CA THR A 82 -13.40 7.78 11.38
C THR A 82 -13.52 8.22 9.93
N GLY A 83 -14.21 7.46 9.09
CA GLY A 83 -14.43 7.92 7.72
C GLY A 83 -15.11 9.29 7.67
N ILE A 84 -14.80 10.09 6.66
CA ILE A 84 -15.44 11.38 6.38
C ILE A 84 -16.37 11.25 5.17
N THR A 85 -17.33 12.17 5.05
CA THR A 85 -18.16 12.27 3.86
C THR A 85 -17.37 12.91 2.71
N PRO A 86 -17.67 12.57 1.43
CA PRO A 86 -16.87 13.04 0.30
C PRO A 86 -16.80 14.56 0.16
N ASP A 87 -17.88 15.28 0.50
CA ASP A 87 -17.97 16.74 0.47
C ASP A 87 -17.03 17.43 1.46
N ARG A 88 -16.62 16.74 2.53
CA ARG A 88 -15.68 17.26 3.53
C ARG A 88 -14.21 17.03 3.19
N ILE A 89 -13.90 16.36 2.08
CA ILE A 89 -12.51 16.11 1.67
C ILE A 89 -11.68 17.42 1.62
N PRO A 90 -12.16 18.52 1.00
CA PRO A 90 -11.35 19.75 0.89
C PRO A 90 -11.01 20.39 2.24
N ASP A 91 -11.87 20.21 3.25
CA ASP A 91 -11.67 20.76 4.60
C ASP A 91 -10.49 20.12 5.35
N HIS A 92 -9.95 19.00 4.85
CA HIS A 92 -8.92 18.19 5.52
C HIS A 92 -7.59 18.14 4.77
N THR A 93 -7.39 19.01 3.78
CA THR A 93 -6.19 18.96 2.92
C THR A 93 -5.38 20.24 2.92
N ASP A 94 -5.89 21.34 3.48
CA ASP A 94 -5.26 22.67 3.44
C ASP A 94 -4.80 23.08 2.02
N GLY A 95 -5.55 22.64 0.99
CA GLY A 95 -5.24 22.89 -0.42
C GLY A 95 -4.07 22.07 -0.98
N LEU A 96 -3.55 21.07 -0.25
CA LEU A 96 -2.56 20.14 -0.76
C LEU A 96 -3.12 19.30 -1.91
N ARG A 97 -2.22 18.86 -2.79
CA ARG A 97 -2.58 18.04 -3.94
C ARG A 97 -3.05 16.66 -3.48
N ILE A 98 -4.33 16.38 -3.65
CA ILE A 98 -4.92 15.04 -3.47
C ILE A 98 -4.60 14.20 -4.70
N ALA A 99 -3.76 13.17 -4.57
CA ALA A 99 -3.48 12.25 -5.68
C ALA A 99 -4.42 11.06 -5.71
N GLN A 100 -4.86 10.58 -4.55
CA GLN A 100 -5.80 9.46 -4.45
C GLN A 100 -6.77 9.65 -3.28
N VAL A 101 -8.00 9.14 -3.44
CA VAL A 101 -8.97 8.97 -2.35
C VAL A 101 -9.18 7.48 -2.11
N LEU A 102 -9.16 7.07 -0.84
CA LEU A 102 -9.42 5.70 -0.43
C LEU A 102 -10.76 5.63 0.30
N HIS A 103 -11.66 4.80 -0.21
CA HIS A 103 -12.97 4.54 0.37
C HIS A 103 -13.03 3.16 0.99
N HIS A 104 -13.65 3.05 2.15
CA HIS A 104 -13.95 1.80 2.83
C HIS A 104 -15.31 1.96 3.51
N VAL A 105 -16.26 1.07 3.18
CA VAL A 105 -17.59 1.10 3.79
C VAL A 105 -17.59 0.20 5.01
N PRO A 106 -17.66 0.75 6.24
CA PRO A 106 -17.65 -0.08 7.43
C PRO A 106 -18.97 -0.86 7.55
N LEU A 107 -18.84 -2.16 7.76
CA LEU A 107 -19.93 -3.08 8.07
C LEU A 107 -19.51 -3.92 9.29
N ASP A 108 -20.38 -4.03 10.28
CA ASP A 108 -20.04 -4.71 11.52
C ASP A 108 -19.70 -6.19 11.28
N ARG A 109 -18.48 -6.58 11.64
CA ARG A 109 -17.94 -7.95 11.44
C ARG A 109 -18.06 -8.46 10.00
N VAL A 110 -17.97 -7.57 9.02
CA VAL A 110 -17.96 -7.93 7.60
C VAL A 110 -16.75 -7.28 6.94
N LEU A 111 -15.95 -8.08 6.25
CA LEU A 111 -14.80 -7.58 5.51
C LEU A 111 -15.26 -6.91 4.22
N THR A 112 -15.08 -5.59 4.13
CA THR A 112 -15.31 -4.80 2.93
C THR A 112 -13.99 -4.36 2.30
N PRO A 113 -13.91 -4.34 0.96
CA PRO A 113 -12.68 -3.95 0.29
C PRO A 113 -12.39 -2.45 0.48
N VAL A 114 -11.11 -2.10 0.44
CA VAL A 114 -10.68 -0.71 0.23
C VAL A 114 -10.69 -0.42 -1.27
N LEU A 115 -11.32 0.67 -1.67
CA LEU A 115 -11.38 1.13 -3.05
C LEU A 115 -10.55 2.40 -3.22
N THR A 116 -9.51 2.34 -4.04
CA THR A 116 -8.58 3.45 -4.26
C THR A 116 -8.82 4.09 -5.62
N PHE A 117 -9.02 5.41 -5.64
CA PHE A 117 -9.28 6.15 -6.87
C PHE A 117 -8.24 7.24 -7.10
N PRO A 118 -7.61 7.30 -8.29
CA PRO A 118 -6.78 8.44 -8.65
C PRO A 118 -7.64 9.69 -8.85
N VAL A 119 -7.12 10.82 -8.40
CA VAL A 119 -7.81 12.11 -8.48
C VAL A 119 -7.06 12.99 -9.47
N PRO A 120 -7.65 13.39 -10.61
CA PRO A 120 -7.13 14.51 -11.41
C PRO A 120 -7.13 15.80 -10.59
N ALA A 121 -6.54 16.90 -11.08
CA ALA A 121 -6.49 18.13 -10.30
C ALA A 121 -7.90 18.66 -9.92
N GLY A 122 -8.07 19.08 -8.67
CA GLY A 122 -9.25 19.79 -8.18
C GLY A 122 -10.15 19.00 -7.21
N ASP A 123 -10.78 19.74 -6.29
CA ASP A 123 -11.60 19.19 -5.20
C ASP A 123 -12.85 18.44 -5.69
N GLN A 124 -13.49 18.94 -6.74
CA GLN A 124 -14.67 18.29 -7.33
C GLN A 124 -14.35 16.89 -7.85
N ALA A 125 -13.13 16.67 -8.35
CA ALA A 125 -12.70 15.34 -8.78
C ALA A 125 -12.53 14.40 -7.58
N ALA A 126 -12.05 14.90 -6.43
CA ALA A 126 -11.95 14.13 -5.20
C ALA A 126 -13.34 13.75 -4.66
N ILE A 127 -14.27 14.71 -4.60
CA ILE A 127 -15.65 14.49 -4.15
C ILE A 127 -16.36 13.44 -5.03
N ALA A 128 -16.18 13.52 -6.35
CA ALA A 128 -16.81 12.62 -7.31
C ALA A 128 -16.36 11.15 -7.19
N THR A 129 -15.21 10.88 -6.55
CA THR A 129 -14.68 9.51 -6.42
C THR A 129 -15.62 8.55 -5.68
N ALA A 130 -16.50 9.04 -4.79
CA ALA A 130 -17.48 8.19 -4.12
C ALA A 130 -18.52 7.59 -5.09
N SER A 131 -18.92 8.36 -6.11
CA SER A 131 -19.78 7.85 -7.19
C SER A 131 -19.05 6.83 -8.07
N SER A 132 -17.76 7.07 -8.35
CA SER A 132 -16.90 6.11 -9.05
C SER A 132 -16.74 4.81 -8.26
N ALA A 133 -16.57 4.91 -6.93
CA ALA A 133 -16.49 3.76 -6.03
C ALA A 133 -17.75 2.90 -6.06
N ALA A 134 -18.93 3.53 -5.99
CA ALA A 134 -20.19 2.82 -6.11
C ALA A 134 -20.34 2.13 -7.49
N ALA A 135 -19.97 2.82 -8.57
CA ALA A 135 -20.04 2.25 -9.92
C ALA A 135 -19.06 1.06 -10.11
N THR A 136 -17.86 1.12 -9.53
CA THR A 136 -16.91 0.00 -9.55
C THR A 136 -17.49 -1.24 -8.87
N LEU A 137 -18.18 -1.08 -7.73
CA LEU A 137 -18.83 -2.20 -7.04
C LEU A 137 -19.99 -2.80 -7.84
N ASP A 138 -20.75 -1.99 -8.57
CA ASP A 138 -21.83 -2.50 -9.44
C ASP A 138 -21.30 -3.33 -10.62
N HIS A 139 -20.10 -3.02 -11.12
CA HIS A 139 -19.55 -3.58 -12.35
C HIS A 139 -18.53 -4.69 -12.11
N THR A 140 -18.05 -4.82 -10.87
CA THR A 140 -17.17 -5.90 -10.48
C THR A 140 -18.02 -7.16 -10.26
N PRO A 141 -17.80 -8.25 -11.05
CA PRO A 141 -18.54 -9.48 -10.84
C PRO A 141 -18.26 -10.05 -9.43
N PRO A 142 -19.30 -10.33 -8.62
CA PRO A 142 -19.10 -10.88 -7.29
C PRO A 142 -18.61 -12.33 -7.37
N LEU A 143 -17.80 -12.73 -6.38
CA LEU A 143 -17.30 -14.11 -6.26
C LEU A 143 -18.41 -15.09 -5.84
N ASP A 144 -19.33 -14.64 -4.99
CA ASP A 144 -20.46 -15.40 -4.47
C ASP A 144 -21.63 -14.47 -4.06
N ASP A 145 -22.73 -15.06 -3.57
CA ASP A 145 -23.91 -14.31 -3.12
C ASP A 145 -23.63 -13.38 -1.93
N ARG A 146 -22.67 -13.74 -1.07
CA ARG A 146 -22.28 -12.93 0.10
C ARG A 146 -21.60 -11.65 -0.41
N ALA A 147 -20.61 -11.80 -1.28
CA ALA A 147 -19.91 -10.71 -1.94
C ALA A 147 -20.88 -9.83 -2.75
N ALA A 148 -21.87 -10.42 -3.43
CA ALA A 148 -22.89 -9.66 -4.16
C ALA A 148 -23.70 -8.75 -3.24
N ARG A 149 -24.12 -9.24 -2.06
CA ARG A 149 -24.83 -8.43 -1.06
C ARG A 149 -23.93 -7.35 -0.45
N ILE A 150 -22.67 -7.66 -0.13
CA ILE A 150 -21.70 -6.68 0.39
C ILE A 150 -21.48 -5.55 -0.62
N ALA A 151 -21.28 -5.88 -1.90
CA ALA A 151 -21.10 -4.90 -2.96
C ALA A 151 -22.33 -4.00 -3.10
N LYS A 152 -23.54 -4.58 -3.08
CA LYS A 152 -24.81 -3.83 -3.17
C LYS A 152 -25.00 -2.83 -2.03
N VAL A 153 -24.81 -3.26 -0.79
CA VAL A 153 -24.92 -2.38 0.40
C VAL A 153 -23.86 -1.28 0.33
N SER A 154 -22.61 -1.67 0.05
CA SER A 154 -21.49 -0.73 -0.04
C SER A 154 -21.72 0.34 -1.10
N ALA A 155 -22.16 -0.06 -2.30
CA ALA A 155 -22.47 0.87 -3.38
C ALA A 155 -23.64 1.81 -3.01
N THR A 156 -24.67 1.30 -2.32
CA THR A 156 -25.82 2.10 -1.86
C THR A 156 -25.39 3.18 -0.86
N ARG A 157 -24.56 2.82 0.12
CA ARG A 157 -24.03 3.76 1.12
C ARG A 157 -23.12 4.82 0.50
N LEU A 158 -22.25 4.42 -0.43
CA LEU A 158 -21.38 5.35 -1.17
C LEU A 158 -22.18 6.37 -1.98
N ARG A 159 -23.23 5.94 -2.69
CA ARG A 159 -24.15 6.87 -3.40
C ARG A 159 -24.88 7.81 -2.46
N SER A 160 -25.17 7.36 -1.24
CA SER A 160 -25.84 8.14 -0.21
C SER A 160 -24.91 9.12 0.50
N GLY A 161 -23.63 9.19 0.12
CA GLY A 161 -22.65 10.10 0.71
C GLY A 161 -22.22 9.68 2.12
N CYS A 162 -22.13 8.37 2.39
CA CYS A 162 -21.71 7.88 3.69
C CYS A 162 -20.33 8.41 4.12
N PRO A 163 -20.05 8.47 5.43
CA PRO A 163 -18.73 8.79 5.97
C PRO A 163 -17.75 7.62 5.78
N CYS A 164 -17.40 7.36 4.51
CA CYS A 164 -16.67 6.16 4.08
C CYS A 164 -15.33 6.50 3.42
N THR A 165 -14.96 7.77 3.30
CA THR A 165 -13.61 8.17 2.90
C THR A 165 -12.69 8.04 4.09
N ILE A 166 -11.77 7.07 4.07
CA ILE A 166 -10.96 6.70 5.22
C ILE A 166 -9.52 7.21 5.15
N ALA A 167 -9.03 7.52 3.95
CA ALA A 167 -7.68 8.03 3.78
C ALA A 167 -7.52 8.80 2.46
N LEU A 168 -6.51 9.66 2.43
CA LEU A 168 -6.08 10.42 1.27
C LEU A 168 -4.59 10.20 1.02
N ILE A 169 -4.21 10.13 -0.26
CA ILE A 169 -2.81 10.30 -0.67
C ILE A 169 -2.60 11.75 -1.08
N LEU A 170 -1.72 12.43 -0.37
CA LEU A 170 -1.41 13.85 -0.54
C LEU A 170 0.02 14.04 -1.05
N ARG A 171 0.27 15.17 -1.72
CA ARG A 171 1.62 15.66 -2.03
C ARG A 171 1.82 17.02 -1.37
N GLY A 172 2.89 17.16 -0.60
CA GLY A 172 3.29 18.44 -0.01
C GLY A 172 4.55 18.34 0.84
N ARG A 173 5.01 19.48 1.35
CA ARG A 173 6.20 19.58 2.20
C ARG A 173 5.92 19.13 3.63
N LEU A 174 6.95 18.67 4.34
CA LEU A 174 6.82 18.16 5.72
C LEU A 174 6.18 19.14 6.70
N ASN A 175 6.41 20.45 6.54
CA ASN A 175 5.78 21.46 7.41
C ASN A 175 4.27 21.61 7.16
N GLN A 176 3.82 21.47 5.91
CA GLN A 176 2.40 21.49 5.55
C GLN A 176 1.71 20.20 6.01
N LEU A 177 2.36 19.05 5.81
CA LEU A 177 1.87 17.76 6.30
C LEU A 177 1.78 17.73 7.83
N ARG A 178 2.71 18.36 8.55
CA ARG A 178 2.63 18.52 10.02
C ARG A 178 1.51 19.45 10.47
N ALA A 179 1.12 20.45 9.67
CA ALA A 179 -0.01 21.30 10.01
C ALA A 179 -1.31 20.47 10.02
N LEU A 180 -1.46 19.57 9.04
CA LEU A 180 -2.63 18.70 8.95
C LEU A 180 -2.78 17.75 10.14
N SER A 181 -1.68 17.31 10.78
CA SER A 181 -1.76 16.42 11.95
C SER A 181 -2.36 17.08 13.20
N SER A 182 -2.66 18.39 13.14
CA SER A 182 -3.41 19.10 14.17
C SER A 182 -4.94 18.93 14.07
N HIS A 183 -5.46 18.39 12.96
CA HIS A 183 -6.87 18.07 12.83
C HIS A 183 -7.24 16.84 13.67
N ASN A 184 -8.24 16.97 14.53
CA ASN A 184 -8.72 15.87 15.39
C ASN A 184 -9.30 14.68 14.60
N ASP A 185 -9.80 14.93 13.38
CA ASP A 185 -10.36 13.91 12.50
C ASP A 185 -9.27 13.10 11.79
N ILE A 186 -8.00 13.54 11.82
CA ILE A 186 -6.85 12.84 11.22
C ILE A 186 -6.13 12.03 12.30
N ARG A 187 -6.07 10.72 12.10
CA ARG A 187 -5.46 9.77 13.02
C ARG A 187 -3.95 9.66 12.83
N SER A 188 -3.51 9.69 11.59
CA SER A 188 -2.09 9.64 11.25
C SER A 188 -1.80 10.33 9.94
N ILE A 189 -0.58 10.86 9.84
CA ILE A 189 0.02 11.27 8.58
C ILE A 189 1.40 10.62 8.52
N GLU A 190 1.62 9.85 7.46
CA GLU A 190 2.88 9.19 7.17
C GLU A 190 3.41 9.71 5.84
N ALA A 191 4.67 10.14 5.81
CA ALA A 191 5.34 10.64 4.62
C ALA A 191 6.42 9.68 4.16
N LEU A 192 6.52 9.47 2.85
CA LEU A 192 7.66 8.80 2.23
C LEU A 192 8.85 9.77 2.10
N PRO A 193 10.08 9.27 1.92
CA PRO A 193 11.20 10.08 1.45
C PRO A 193 10.89 10.87 0.17
N ALA A 194 11.58 12.00 -0.04
CA ALA A 194 11.30 12.90 -1.18
C ALA A 194 11.54 12.25 -2.55
N ASP A 195 12.47 11.29 -2.62
CA ASP A 195 12.85 10.54 -3.82
C ASP A 195 11.94 9.32 -4.11
N ALA A 196 10.92 9.08 -3.27
CA ALA A 196 9.97 8.00 -3.47
C ALA A 196 9.16 8.19 -4.76
N GLY A 197 9.22 7.18 -5.63
CA GLY A 197 8.53 7.14 -6.92
C GLY A 197 7.24 6.32 -6.86
N ILE A 198 7.37 5.02 -7.15
CA ILE A 198 6.28 4.03 -7.07
C ILE A 198 6.24 3.51 -5.63
N PHE A 199 5.05 3.36 -5.06
CA PHE A 199 4.91 2.85 -3.69
C PHE A 199 3.62 2.05 -3.52
N ALA A 200 3.61 1.18 -2.52
CA ALA A 200 2.41 0.45 -2.10
C ALA A 200 1.64 1.23 -1.02
N VAL A 201 0.33 1.04 -0.95
CA VAL A 201 -0.53 1.68 0.05
C VAL A 201 -1.39 0.64 0.76
N THR A 202 -1.30 0.62 2.08
CA THR A 202 -2.19 -0.16 2.96
C THR A 202 -2.77 0.82 3.98
N PRO A 203 -3.99 1.37 3.81
CA PRO A 203 -4.46 2.40 4.73
C PRO A 203 -4.65 1.88 6.16
N LEU A 204 -4.46 2.75 7.16
CA LEU A 204 -4.92 2.47 8.51
C LEU A 204 -6.44 2.59 8.54
N LEU A 205 -7.12 1.44 8.65
CA LEU A 205 -8.57 1.42 8.77
C LEU A 205 -9.02 1.97 10.13
N PRO A 206 -10.16 2.68 10.23
CA PRO A 206 -10.72 3.12 11.51
C PRO A 206 -10.89 1.99 12.53
N GLU A 207 -11.23 0.78 12.07
CA GLU A 207 -11.48 -0.41 12.89
C GLU A 207 -10.21 -1.02 13.46
N TYR A 208 -9.03 -0.67 12.92
CA TYR A 208 -7.75 -1.13 13.45
C TYR A 208 -7.39 -0.33 14.70
N THR A 209 -7.78 -0.81 15.87
CA THR A 209 -7.49 -0.17 17.16
C THR A 209 -6.20 -0.66 17.80
N ASP A 210 -5.99 -1.98 17.82
CA ASP A 210 -4.87 -2.62 18.52
C ASP A 210 -3.79 -3.10 17.56
N ARG A 211 -4.19 -3.79 16.48
CA ARG A 211 -3.31 -4.32 15.44
C ARG A 211 -3.90 -4.16 14.05
N ALA A 212 -3.04 -4.01 13.05
CA ALA A 212 -3.42 -3.99 11.64
C ALA A 212 -3.65 -5.42 11.13
N ALA A 213 -4.75 -6.03 11.56
CA ALA A 213 -5.15 -7.37 11.18
C ALA A 213 -6.64 -7.37 10.79
N PRO A 214 -7.04 -8.18 9.78
CA PRO A 214 -8.45 -8.34 9.44
C PRO A 214 -9.27 -8.75 10.67
N GLY A 215 -10.41 -8.11 10.85
CA GLY A 215 -11.39 -8.49 11.85
C GLY A 215 -12.14 -9.77 11.47
N PRO A 216 -13.07 -10.23 12.33
CA PRO A 216 -13.98 -11.32 12.00
C PRO A 216 -14.87 -10.98 10.79
N ASP A 217 -15.21 -11.99 9.97
CA ASP A 217 -16.09 -11.88 8.79
C ASP A 217 -17.33 -12.80 8.89
N ASP A 218 -17.96 -12.83 10.06
CA ASP A 218 -19.14 -13.65 10.35
C ASP A 218 -20.40 -12.80 10.61
N GLY A 219 -20.30 -11.50 10.39
CA GLY A 219 -21.39 -10.55 10.56
C GLY A 219 -22.52 -10.75 9.54
N PRO A 220 -23.77 -10.43 9.93
CA PRO A 220 -24.88 -10.37 9.00
C PRO A 220 -24.70 -9.22 8.02
N ILE A 221 -25.13 -9.42 6.77
CA ILE A 221 -25.11 -8.34 5.76
C ILE A 221 -26.46 -7.61 5.81
N PRO A 222 -26.48 -6.29 6.04
CA PRO A 222 -27.71 -5.50 6.00
C PRO A 222 -28.44 -5.61 4.66
N GLU A 223 -29.74 -5.38 4.64
CA GLU A 223 -30.49 -5.31 3.37
C GLU A 223 -30.26 -3.99 2.62
N ASN A 224 -29.80 -2.93 3.32
CA ASN A 224 -29.53 -1.58 2.83
C ASN A 224 -28.35 -0.87 3.52
#